data_AF-A0A842KPZ8-F1
#
_entry.id   AF-A0A842KPZ8-F1
#
_cell.length_a   1.000
_cell.length_b   1.000
_cell.length_c   1.000
_cell.angle_alpha   90.00
_cell.angle_beta   90.00
_cell.angle_gamma   90.00
#
_symmetry.space_group_name_H-M   'P 1'
#
loop_
_entity.id
_entity.type
_entity.pdbx_description
1 polymer ?
#
loop_
_entity_poly.entity_id
_entity_poly.type
_entity_poly.pdbx_seq_one_letter_code
_entity_poly.pdbx_strand_id
1 'polypeptide(L)'
;MGSIEKYQSLFILGAVGIGLILGQITIIQNYAALFIVPFLIVMLYGIFLQVPLNQLRNSFRNWKFAAISGSINFIFNPLFAFILGYLFLRDIPALWIGFIMLMVTPCTDWYLVFTGIAHGNVPLSASIL
;
A
#
# COMPACT_ATOMS: atom_id res chain seq x y z
N MET A 1 13.56 1.99 -17.80
CA MET A 1 12.40 1.17 -17.42
C MET A 1 12.50 -0.15 -18.17
N GLY A 2 12.76 -1.25 -17.47
CA GLY A 2 12.84 -2.57 -18.11
C GLY A 2 11.48 -2.96 -18.69
N SER A 3 11.43 -3.74 -19.77
CA SER A 3 10.18 -4.16 -20.42
C SER A 3 9.16 -4.78 -19.45
N ILE A 4 9.61 -5.35 -18.34
CA ILE A 4 8.79 -5.94 -17.27
C ILE A 4 7.99 -4.88 -16.47
N GLU A 5 8.57 -3.70 -16.20
CA GLU A 5 7.88 -2.63 -15.44
C GLU A 5 6.68 -2.09 -16.23
N LYS A 6 6.79 -2.05 -17.56
CA LYS A 6 5.73 -1.55 -18.44
C LYS A 6 4.49 -2.44 -18.44
N TYR A 7 4.66 -3.75 -18.23
CA TYR A 7 3.56 -4.73 -18.21
C TYR A 7 3.15 -5.13 -16.78
N GLN A 8 3.71 -4.49 -15.75
CA GLN A 8 3.44 -4.83 -14.35
C GLN A 8 1.94 -4.80 -14.02
N SER A 9 1.21 -3.80 -14.51
CA SER A 9 -0.24 -3.69 -14.28
C SER A 9 -1.03 -4.85 -14.89
N LEU A 10 -0.62 -5.33 -16.08
CA LEU A 10 -1.22 -6.50 -16.73
C LEU A 10 -0.94 -7.78 -15.95
N PHE A 11 0.28 -7.95 -15.43
CA PHE A 11 0.61 -9.08 -14.57
C PHE A 11 -0.19 -9.08 -13.26
N ILE A 12 -0.33 -7.93 -12.61
CA ILE A 12 -1.17 -7.81 -11.39
C ILE A 12 -2.61 -8.20 -11.70
N LEU A 13 -3.17 -7.67 -12.80
CA LEU A 13 -4.55 -7.96 -13.19
C LEU A 13 -4.75 -9.46 -13.49
N GLY A 14 -3.79 -10.08 -14.18
CA GLY A 14 -3.79 -11.53 -14.43
C GLY A 14 -3.70 -12.35 -13.14
N ALA A 15 -2.84 -11.95 -12.21
CA ALA A 15 -2.69 -12.61 -10.91
C ALA A 15 -3.97 -12.53 -10.07
N VAL A 16 -4.66 -11.38 -10.07
CA VAL A 16 -5.96 -11.22 -9.42
C VAL A 16 -6.99 -12.16 -10.04
N GLY A 17 -7.08 -12.21 -11.37
CA GLY A 17 -8.01 -13.12 -12.06
C GLY A 17 -7.77 -14.59 -11.72
N ILE A 18 -6.51 -15.03 -11.75
CA ILE A 18 -6.12 -16.40 -11.37
C ILE A 18 -6.46 -16.66 -9.90
N GLY A 19 -6.17 -15.71 -9.00
CA GLY A 19 -6.46 -15.82 -7.57
C GLY A 19 -7.95 -15.97 -7.28
N LEU A 20 -8.82 -15.23 -7.99
CA LEU A 20 -10.27 -15.35 -7.87
C LEU A 20 -10.79 -16.72 -8.33
N ILE A 21 -10.24 -17.27 -9.42
CA ILE A 21 -10.60 -18.60 -9.92
C ILE A 21 -10.16 -19.69 -8.94
N LEU A 22 -8.90 -19.64 -8.49
CA LEU A 22 -8.35 -20.61 -7.54
C LEU A 22 -9.03 -20.53 -6.17
N GLY A 23 -9.46 -19.33 -5.76
CA GLY A 23 -10.18 -19.10 -4.51
C GLY A 23 -11.55 -19.78 -4.44
N GLN A 24 -12.13 -20.21 -5.56
CA GLN A 24 -13.37 -20.99 -5.57
C GLN A 24 -13.18 -22.46 -5.15
N ILE A 25 -11.93 -22.94 -5.10
CA ILE A 25 -11.60 -24.30 -4.68
C ILE A 25 -11.48 -24.31 -3.15
N THR A 26 -12.35 -25.08 -2.48
CA THR A 26 -12.44 -25.16 -1.00
C THR A 26 -11.13 -25.53 -0.31
N ILE A 27 -10.32 -26.39 -0.94
CA ILE A 27 -8.99 -26.74 -0.44
C ILE A 27 -8.09 -25.51 -0.40
N ILE A 28 -8.05 -24.73 -1.49
CA ILE A 28 -7.21 -23.53 -1.59
C ILE A 28 -7.72 -22.46 -0.62
N GLN A 29 -9.03 -22.27 -0.53
CA GLN A 29 -9.65 -21.31 0.39
C GLN A 29 -9.21 -21.52 1.85
N ASN A 30 -9.12 -22.79 2.29
CA ASN A 30 -8.76 -23.12 3.68
C ASN A 30 -7.28 -22.84 3.99
N TYR A 31 -6.38 -23.01 3.01
CA TYR A 31 -4.94 -22.80 3.22
C TYR A 31 -4.46 -21.41 2.80
N ALA A 32 -5.21 -20.67 1.97
CA ALA A 32 -4.81 -19.38 1.44
C ALA A 32 -4.42 -18.38 2.54
N ALA A 33 -5.21 -18.30 3.61
CA ALA A 33 -4.95 -17.40 4.74
C ALA A 33 -3.58 -17.63 5.40
N LEU A 34 -3.12 -18.89 5.46
CA LEU A 34 -1.83 -19.24 6.05
C LEU A 34 -0.65 -18.73 5.20
N PHE A 35 -0.83 -18.67 3.89
CA PHE A 35 0.22 -18.26 2.96
C PHE A 35 0.34 -16.73 2.79
N ILE A 36 -0.70 -15.96 3.12
CA ILE A 36 -0.68 -14.50 2.96
C ILE A 36 0.47 -13.88 3.78
N VAL A 37 0.56 -14.19 5.07
CA VAL A 37 1.57 -13.62 5.98
C VAL A 37 3.01 -13.90 5.53
N PRO A 38 3.44 -15.15 5.23
CA PRO A 38 4.81 -15.40 4.79
C PRO A 38 5.13 -14.73 3.45
N PHE A 39 4.20 -14.67 2.50
CA PHE A 39 4.43 -13.92 1.25
C PHE A 39 4.59 -12.43 1.49
N LEU A 40 3.79 -11.83 2.40
CA LEU A 40 3.95 -10.43 2.80
C LEU A 40 5.32 -10.20 3.45
N ILE A 41 5.78 -11.11 4.33
CA ILE A 41 7.11 -11.00 4.95
C ILE A 41 8.21 -11.01 3.88
N VAL A 42 8.16 -11.94 2.93
CA VAL A 42 9.16 -12.02 1.84
C VAL A 42 9.14 -10.76 0.98
N MET A 43 7.95 -10.26 0.64
CA MET A 43 7.80 -9.03 -0.16
C MET A 43 8.38 -7.83 0.58
N LEU A 44 8.00 -7.61 1.83
CA LEU A 44 8.49 -6.51 2.66
C LEU A 44 10.00 -6.60 2.87
N TYR A 45 10.52 -7.80 3.14
CA TYR A 45 11.96 -8.02 3.28
C TYR A 45 12.73 -7.64 2.01
N GLY A 46 12.23 -8.04 0.83
CA GLY A 46 12.82 -7.67 -0.46
C GLY A 46 12.79 -6.16 -0.73
N ILE A 47 11.71 -5.48 -0.34
CA ILE A 47 11.59 -4.02 -0.44
C ILE A 47 12.58 -3.35 0.52
N PHE A 48 12.62 -3.75 1.79
CA PHE A 48 13.51 -3.15 2.79
C PHE A 48 15.00 -3.29 2.43
N LEU A 49 15.41 -4.38 1.76
CA LEU A 49 16.77 -4.53 1.26
C LEU A 49 17.13 -3.50 0.16
N GLN A 50 16.15 -3.04 -0.61
CA GLN A 50 16.36 -2.01 -1.64
C GLN A 50 16.32 -0.58 -1.06
N VAL A 51 15.80 -0.38 0.16
CA VAL A 51 15.68 0.95 0.78
C VAL A 51 17.04 1.39 1.34
N PRO A 52 17.63 2.50 0.86
CA PRO A 52 18.89 3.01 1.37
C PRO A 52 18.72 3.64 2.76
N LEU A 53 19.01 2.87 3.82
CA LEU A 53 18.95 3.30 5.23
C LEU A 53 19.72 4.62 5.52
N ASN A 54 20.77 4.91 4.74
CA ASN A 54 21.55 6.15 4.88
C ASN A 54 20.76 7.42 4.52
N GLN A 55 19.69 7.33 3.73
CA GLN A 55 18.86 8.49 3.35
C GLN A 55 17.80 8.82 4.41
N LEU A 56 17.36 7.84 5.21
CA LEU A 56 16.41 8.06 6.33
C LEU A 56 16.94 9.11 7.32
N ARG A 57 18.26 9.07 7.61
CA ARG A 57 18.89 9.97 8.60
C ARG A 57 18.95 11.44 8.16
N ASN A 58 19.12 11.71 6.87
CA ASN A 58 19.13 13.08 6.33
C ASN A 58 17.73 13.68 6.24
N SER A 59 16.71 12.84 6.26
CA SER A 59 15.32 13.20 5.98
C SER A 59 14.54 13.66 7.23
N PHE A 60 15.02 13.34 8.44
CA PHE A 60 14.56 13.94 9.70
C PHE A 60 14.74 15.47 9.79
N ARG A 61 15.46 16.09 8.84
CA ARG A 61 15.73 17.53 8.84
C ARG A 61 14.58 18.38 8.28
N ASN A 62 13.59 17.78 7.61
CA ASN A 62 12.48 18.48 6.94
C ASN A 62 11.11 18.21 7.60
N TRP A 63 10.93 18.71 8.82
CA TRP A 63 9.71 18.51 9.63
C TRP A 63 8.42 19.02 8.97
N LYS A 64 8.49 20.08 8.17
CA LYS A 64 7.31 20.66 7.48
C LYS A 64 6.68 19.68 6.47
N PHE A 65 7.51 18.94 5.74
CA PHE A 65 7.04 17.98 4.75
C PHE A 65 6.45 16.72 5.42
N ALA A 66 7.13 16.21 6.45
CA ALA A 66 6.62 15.12 7.28
C ALA A 66 5.28 15.48 7.95
N ALA A 67 5.14 16.71 8.45
CA ALA A 67 3.91 17.19 9.07
C ALA A 67 2.72 17.28 8.08
N ILE A 68 2.95 17.76 6.86
CA ILE A 68 1.90 17.83 5.82
C ILE A 68 1.47 16.43 5.40
N SER A 69 2.43 15.54 5.12
CA SER A 69 2.14 14.17 4.69
C SER A 69 1.45 13.36 5.79
N GLY A 70 1.89 13.52 7.05
CA GLY A 70 1.23 12.94 8.21
C GLY A 70 -0.19 13.48 8.39
N SER A 71 -0.41 14.77 8.20
CA SER A 71 -1.75 15.36 8.28
C SER A 71 -2.69 14.81 7.20
N ILE A 72 -2.20 14.60 5.98
CA ILE A 72 -3.01 14.01 4.90
C ILE A 72 -3.37 12.55 5.23
N ASN A 73 -2.40 11.74 5.67
CA ASN A 73 -2.63 10.32 5.96
C ASN A 73 -3.50 10.09 7.21
N PHE A 74 -3.35 10.91 8.26
CA PHE A 74 -4.03 10.69 9.55
C PHE A 74 -5.26 11.57 9.77
N ILE A 75 -5.45 12.64 8.99
CA ILE A 75 -6.62 13.52 9.13
C ILE A 75 -7.47 13.45 7.87
N PHE A 76 -6.88 13.69 6.70
CA PHE A 76 -7.65 13.76 5.46
C PHE A 76 -8.18 12.38 5.02
N ASN A 77 -7.33 11.36 4.95
CA ASN A 77 -7.74 10.01 4.54
C ASN A 77 -8.84 9.41 5.44
N PRO A 78 -8.74 9.44 6.79
CA PRO A 78 -9.77 8.87 7.64
C PRO A 78 -11.09 9.64 7.55
N LEU A 79 -11.03 10.98 7.45
CA LEU A 79 -12.22 11.81 7.27
C LEU A 79 -12.91 11.48 5.94
N PHE A 80 -12.13 11.37 4.87
CA PHE A 80 -12.63 11.02 3.54
C PHE A 80 -13.23 9.60 3.52
N ALA A 81 -12.57 8.63 4.14
CA ALA A 81 -13.06 7.27 4.28
C ALA A 81 -14.36 7.21 5.11
N PHE A 82 -14.46 8.01 6.17
CA PHE A 82 -15.68 8.09 6.97
C PHE A 82 -16.85 8.65 6.17
N ILE A 83 -16.65 9.73 5.41
CA ILE A 83 -17.68 10.35 4.58
C ILE A 83 -18.18 9.36 3.52
N LEU A 84 -17.26 8.70 2.80
CA LEU A 84 -17.62 7.71 1.78
C LEU A 84 -18.32 6.49 2.39
N GLY A 85 -17.83 5.99 3.52
CA GLY A 85 -18.46 4.86 4.20
C GLY A 85 -19.85 5.20 4.75
N TYR A 86 -20.05 6.42 5.26
CA TYR A 86 -21.35 6.91 5.68
C TYR A 86 -22.33 7.06 4.51
N LEU A 87 -21.86 7.52 3.34
CA LEU A 87 -22.71 7.77 2.17
C LEU A 87 -23.11 6.47 1.44
N PHE A 88 -22.19 5.51 1.31
CA PHE A 88 -22.38 4.33 0.47
C PHE A 88 -22.52 3.00 1.24
N LEU A 89 -21.94 2.87 2.44
CA LEU A 89 -21.81 1.59 3.17
C LEU A 89 -22.58 1.55 4.50
N ARG A 90 -23.52 2.48 4.71
CA ARG A 90 -24.27 2.61 5.97
C ARG A 90 -25.01 1.34 6.37
N ASP A 91 -25.50 0.59 5.40
CA ASP A 91 -26.30 -0.62 5.61
C ASP A 91 -25.44 -1.89 5.81
N ILE A 92 -24.11 -1.81 5.60
CA ILE A 92 -23.20 -2.97 5.64
C ILE A 92 -21.97 -2.66 6.50
N PRO A 93 -22.09 -2.76 7.85
CA PRO A 93 -21.03 -2.34 8.77
C PRO A 93 -19.72 -3.11 8.60
N ALA A 94 -19.77 -4.40 8.24
CA ALA A 94 -18.57 -5.21 8.02
C ALA A 94 -17.70 -4.67 6.86
N LEU A 95 -18.35 -4.21 5.79
CA LEU A 95 -17.67 -3.67 4.61
C LEU A 95 -17.13 -2.27 4.91
N TRP A 96 -17.86 -1.50 5.73
CA TRP A 96 -17.41 -0.18 6.18
C TRP A 96 -16.12 -0.27 7.01
N ILE A 97 -16.04 -1.24 7.94
CA ILE A 97 -14.83 -1.47 8.74
C ILE A 97 -13.65 -1.83 7.84
N GLY A 98 -13.83 -2.77 6.90
CA GLY A 98 -12.78 -3.16 5.97
C GLY A 98 -12.30 -1.99 5.09
N PHE A 99 -13.23 -1.15 4.63
CA PHE A 99 -12.92 0.05 3.85
C PHE A 99 -12.12 1.08 4.65
N ILE A 100 -12.52 1.36 5.90
CA ILE A 100 -11.75 2.24 6.78
C ILE A 100 -10.36 1.66 7.03
N MET A 101 -10.25 0.37 7.35
CA MET A 101 -8.94 -0.28 7.55
C MET A 101 -8.04 -0.06 6.33
N LEU A 102 -8.54 -0.27 5.12
CA LEU A 102 -7.78 -0.12 3.87
C LEU A 102 -7.35 1.34 3.60
N MET A 103 -8.23 2.30 3.84
CA MET A 103 -7.96 3.73 3.58
C MET A 103 -7.03 4.37 4.63
N VAL A 104 -7.13 3.92 5.89
CA VAL A 104 -6.39 4.50 7.02
C VAL A 104 -5.02 3.88 7.17
N THR A 105 -4.82 2.63 6.76
CA THR A 105 -3.48 2.02 6.75
C THR A 105 -2.56 2.79 5.81
N PRO A 106 -1.45 3.36 6.31
CA PRO A 106 -0.52 4.09 5.46
C PRO A 106 0.17 3.11 4.50
N CYS A 107 0.11 3.40 3.20
CA CYS A 107 0.78 2.64 2.15
C CYS A 107 2.09 3.33 1.79
N THR A 108 3.14 3.02 2.54
CA THR A 108 4.42 3.74 2.49
C THR A 108 5.34 3.21 1.38
N ASP A 109 5.19 1.94 0.96
CA ASP A 109 6.11 1.27 0.04
C ASP A 109 6.02 1.76 -1.42
N TRP A 110 4.81 1.85 -1.97
CA TRP A 110 4.59 2.18 -3.39
C TRP A 110 4.76 3.67 -3.70
N TYR A 111 4.60 4.53 -2.68
CA TYR A 111 4.76 5.98 -2.84
C TYR A 111 6.20 6.34 -3.25
N LEU A 112 7.19 5.61 -2.75
CA LEU A 112 8.61 5.81 -3.07
C LEU A 112 8.93 5.45 -4.52
N VAL A 113 8.39 4.31 -4.97
CA VAL A 113 8.54 3.83 -6.35
C VAL A 113 7.90 4.81 -7.32
N PHE A 114 6.67 5.26 -7.06
CA PHE A 114 6.00 6.24 -7.92
C PHE A 114 6.65 7.62 -7.89
N THR A 115 7.16 8.05 -6.73
CA THR A 115 7.94 9.30 -6.65
C THR A 115 9.20 9.19 -7.51
N GLY A 116 9.89 8.05 -7.50
CA GLY A 116 11.06 7.81 -8.35
C GLY A 116 10.73 7.80 -9.83
N ILE A 117 9.62 7.17 -10.22
CA ILE A 117 9.13 7.16 -11.61
C ILE A 117 8.73 8.58 -12.06
N ALA A 118 8.13 9.37 -11.18
CA ALA A 118 7.71 10.75 -11.44
C ALA A 118 8.88 11.76 -11.45
N HIS A 119 10.14 11.31 -11.33
CA HIS A 119 11.32 12.17 -11.17
C HIS A 119 11.21 13.12 -9.95
N GLY A 120 10.40 12.75 -8.96
CA GLY A 120 10.25 13.47 -7.70
C GLY A 120 11.42 13.22 -6.75
N ASN A 121 11.44 13.94 -5.64
CA ASN A 121 12.49 13.78 -4.62
C ASN A 121 12.24 12.51 -3.79
N VAL A 122 12.77 11.37 -4.26
CA VAL A 122 12.72 10.07 -3.61
C VAL A 122 13.28 10.09 -2.17
N PRO A 123 14.43 10.74 -1.90
CA PRO A 123 14.94 10.87 -0.52
C PRO A 123 13.95 11.56 0.43
N LEU A 124 13.24 12.59 -0.05
CA LEU A 124 12.23 13.31 0.73
C LEU A 124 10.97 12.45 0.95
N SER A 125 10.60 11.61 0.00
CA SER A 125 9.44 10.72 0.18
C SER A 125 9.75 9.54 1.11
N ALA A 126 11.00 9.06 1.12
CA ALA A 126 11.48 8.02 2.04
C ALA A 126 11.48 8.47 3.51
N SER A 127 11.34 9.78 3.79
CA SER A 127 11.21 10.31 5.16
C SER A 127 9.86 10.06 5.82
N ILE A 128 8.87 9.63 5.05
CA ILE A 128 7.47 9.51 5.47
C ILE A 128 7.17 8.09 5.99
N LEU A 129 8.07 7.14 5.73
CA LEU A 129 7.93 5.73 6.13
C LEU A 129 8.27 5.51 7.60
#